data_AF-A0A2G5QKF2-F1
#
_entry.id   AF-A0A2G5QKF2-F1
#
_cell.length_a   1.000
_cell.length_b   1.000
_cell.length_c   1.000
_cell.angle_alpha   90.00
_cell.angle_beta   90.00
_cell.angle_gamma   90.00
#
_symmetry.space_group_name_H-M   'P 1'
#
loop_
_entity.id
_entity.type
_entity.pdbx_description
1 polymer ?
#
loop_
_entity_poly.entity_id
_entity_poly.type
_entity_poly.pdbx_seq_one_letter_code
_entity_poly.pdbx_strand_id
1 'polypeptide(L)'
;MRVANAFAKAVAQQLKGRFAQDAIIHWPAAGGLSRTGATAAPTTQTVRTIITNRTERINGAIVQTTTAILPATERSLIGASLTVKGSLPRKIATSENIGGSADDAAFQKVTLT
;
A
#
# COMPACT_ATOMS: atom_id res chain seq x y z
N MET A 1 7.43 22.68 11.89
CA MET A 1 7.73 21.57 10.93
C MET A 1 8.24 20.29 11.63
N ARG A 2 7.66 19.86 12.78
CA ARG A 2 8.15 18.70 13.59
C ARG A 2 7.24 17.47 13.57
N VAL A 3 5.99 17.60 13.11
CA VAL A 3 4.96 16.55 13.23
C VAL A 3 5.07 15.47 12.14
N ALA A 4 5.45 15.84 10.92
CA ALA A 4 5.63 14.90 9.81
C ALA A 4 6.73 13.85 10.06
N ASN A 5 7.75 14.21 10.84
CA ASN A 5 8.89 13.36 11.16
C ASN A 5 8.51 12.23 12.16
N ALA A 6 7.74 12.55 13.20
CA ALA A 6 7.33 11.57 14.21
C ALA A 6 6.41 10.47 13.65
N PHE A 7 5.49 10.84 12.75
CA PHE A 7 4.59 9.89 12.10
C PHE A 7 5.34 8.91 11.20
N ALA A 8 6.22 9.43 10.32
CA ALA A 8 7.02 8.58 9.43
C ALA A 8 7.91 7.59 10.22
N LYS A 9 8.51 8.05 11.32
CA LYS A 9 9.32 7.18 12.19
C LYS A 9 8.51 6.07 12.85
N ALA A 10 7.31 6.37 13.33
CA ALA A 10 6.41 5.38 13.93
C ALA A 10 5.98 4.33 12.91
N VAL A 11 5.62 4.75 11.69
CA VAL A 11 5.26 3.83 10.60
C VAL A 11 6.44 2.96 10.21
N ALA A 12 7.64 3.52 10.06
CA ALA A 12 8.86 2.77 9.78
C ALA A 12 9.15 1.71 10.86
N GLN A 13 8.95 2.05 12.13
CA GLN A 13 9.13 1.11 13.24
C GLN A 13 8.07 0.01 13.23
N GLN A 14 6.80 0.33 12.97
CA GLN A 14 5.74 -0.67 12.84
C GLN A 14 5.99 -1.62 11.66
N LEU A 15 6.50 -1.09 10.54
CA LEU A 15 6.90 -1.88 9.38
C LEU A 15 8.08 -2.81 9.65
N LYS A 16 8.89 -2.57 10.69
CA LYS A 16 9.93 -3.47 11.21
C LYS A 16 9.42 -4.40 12.32
N GLY A 17 8.28 -4.10 12.93
CA GLY A 17 7.67 -4.85 14.01
C GLY A 17 6.82 -6.06 13.57
N ARG A 18 6.21 -6.72 14.56
CA ARG A 18 5.37 -7.92 14.40
C ARG A 18 4.01 -7.70 13.72
N PHE A 19 3.59 -6.44 13.57
CA PHE A 19 2.31 -6.09 12.97
C PHE A 19 2.40 -5.95 11.45
N ALA A 20 3.62 -5.89 10.90
CA ALA A 20 3.86 -5.90 9.48
C ALA A 20 3.82 -7.32 8.95
N GLN A 21 3.20 -7.48 7.78
CA GLN A 21 3.07 -8.74 7.07
C GLN A 21 3.79 -8.64 5.74
N ASP A 22 4.30 -9.75 5.25
CA ASP A 22 4.85 -9.82 3.90
C ASP A 22 3.67 -9.82 2.91
N ALA A 23 3.76 -8.92 1.93
CA ALA A 23 2.83 -8.83 0.84
C ALA A 23 3.55 -8.73 -0.49
N ILE A 24 2.91 -9.24 -1.53
CA ILE A 24 3.40 -9.18 -2.90
C ILE A 24 2.51 -8.20 -3.66
N ILE A 25 3.12 -7.16 -4.20
CA ILE A 25 2.48 -6.28 -5.18
C ILE A 25 2.71 -6.89 -6.55
N HIS A 26 1.66 -7.02 -7.34
CA HIS A 26 1.71 -7.47 -8.72
C HIS A 26 1.14 -6.41 -9.65
N TRP A 27 1.96 -5.88 -10.56
CA TRP A 27 1.52 -4.99 -11.63
C TRP A 27 1.19 -5.79 -12.88
N PRO A 28 -0.03 -5.68 -13.45
CA PRO A 28 -0.36 -6.36 -14.69
C PRO A 28 0.41 -5.75 -15.87
N ALA A 29 0.83 -6.61 -16.82
CA ALA A 29 1.54 -6.19 -18.04
C ALA A 29 0.80 -5.12 -18.86
N ALA A 30 -0.53 -5.15 -18.82
CA ALA A 30 -1.39 -4.26 -19.61
C ALA A 30 -1.96 -3.05 -18.84
N GLY A 31 -1.55 -2.81 -17.58
CA GLY A 31 -2.25 -1.85 -16.73
C GLY A 31 -1.42 -1.06 -15.72
N GLY A 32 -0.11 -1.33 -15.59
CA GLY A 32 0.77 -0.41 -14.88
C GLY A 32 1.05 0.78 -15.79
N LEU A 33 0.46 1.96 -15.51
CA LEU A 33 0.92 3.21 -16.12
C LEU A 33 2.41 3.37 -15.77
N SER A 34 3.28 2.90 -16.66
CA SER A 34 4.65 3.36 -16.67
C SER A 34 4.58 4.85 -16.92
N ARG A 35 5.27 5.65 -16.10
CA ARG A 35 5.44 7.10 -16.34
C ARG A 35 6.05 7.38 -17.73
N THR A 36 6.59 6.36 -18.40
CA THR A 36 7.24 6.41 -19.72
C THR A 36 6.45 5.78 -20.88
N GLY A 37 5.22 5.29 -20.67
CA GLY A 37 4.35 4.83 -21.77
C GLY A 37 4.73 3.49 -22.43
N ALA A 38 5.72 2.76 -21.91
CA ALA A 38 6.08 1.42 -22.39
C ALA A 38 5.26 0.32 -21.67
N THR A 39 4.78 -0.66 -22.43
CA THR A 39 4.21 -1.92 -21.94
C THR A 39 5.30 -2.68 -21.18
N ALA A 40 5.36 -2.51 -19.87
CA ALA A 40 6.30 -3.23 -19.03
C ALA A 40 5.82 -4.68 -18.83
N ALA A 41 6.73 -5.65 -18.81
CA ALA A 41 6.43 -7.00 -18.35
C ALA A 41 5.78 -6.96 -16.94
N PRO A 42 4.94 -7.95 -16.56
CA PRO A 42 4.42 -8.00 -15.20
C PRO A 42 5.60 -7.99 -14.23
N THR A 43 5.56 -7.06 -13.28
CA THR A 43 6.56 -7.00 -12.22
C THR A 43 5.90 -7.37 -10.91
N THR A 44 6.64 -8.07 -10.06
CA THR A 44 6.27 -8.31 -8.68
C THR A 44 7.26 -7.62 -7.75
N GLN A 45 6.76 -7.09 -6.64
CA GLN A 45 7.60 -6.56 -5.58
C GLN A 45 7.11 -7.09 -4.24
N THR A 46 8.01 -7.69 -3.49
CA THR A 46 7.73 -8.06 -2.10
C THR A 46 7.95 -6.84 -1.22
N VAL A 47 6.93 -6.49 -0.44
CA VAL A 47 6.98 -5.40 0.53
C VAL A 47 6.50 -5.89 1.89
N ARG A 48 7.00 -5.25 2.93
CA ARG A 48 6.40 -5.33 4.26
C ARG A 48 5.26 -4.32 4.31
N THR A 49 4.10 -4.72 4.80
CA THR A 49 2.92 -3.87 4.86
C THR A 49 2.21 -4.00 6.19
N ILE A 50 1.59 -2.91 6.64
CA ILE A 50 0.64 -2.93 7.77
C ILE A 50 -0.76 -2.99 7.17
N ILE A 51 -1.56 -3.98 7.56
CA ILE A 51 -2.94 -4.13 7.10
C ILE A 51 -3.88 -3.72 8.23
N THR A 52 -4.87 -2.89 7.90
CA THR A 52 -5.92 -2.51 8.83
C THR A 52 -7.28 -2.68 8.17
N ASN A 53 -8.16 -3.40 8.85
CA ASN A 53 -9.55 -3.56 8.43
C ASN A 53 -10.42 -2.66 9.30
N ARG A 54 -11.25 -1.84 8.64
CA ARG A 54 -12.27 -1.04 9.30
C ARG A 54 -13.62 -1.51 8.82
N THR A 55 -14.50 -1.83 9.75
CA THR A 55 -15.88 -2.20 9.46
C THR A 55 -16.78 -1.08 9.95
N GLU A 56 -17.58 -0.52 9.07
CA GLU A 56 -18.51 0.58 9.37
C GLU A 56 -19.92 0.23 8.93
N ARG A 57 -20.92 0.82 9.59
CA ARG A 57 -22.31 0.73 9.16
C ARG A 57 -22.71 2.06 8.51
N ILE A 58 -22.90 2.06 7.20
CA ILE A 58 -23.28 3.24 6.42
C ILE A 58 -24.64 2.96 5.79
N ASN A 59 -25.64 3.79 6.10
CA ASN A 59 -27.02 3.65 5.58
C ASN A 59 -27.59 2.23 5.74
N GLY A 60 -27.30 1.57 6.87
CA GLY A 60 -27.77 0.20 7.15
C GLY A 60 -26.95 -0.93 6.54
N ALA A 61 -26.04 -0.65 5.59
CA ALA A 61 -25.12 -1.63 5.03
C ALA A 61 -23.82 -1.72 5.85
N ILE A 62 -23.28 -2.94 5.98
CA ILE A 62 -21.95 -3.15 6.57
C ILE A 62 -20.92 -2.97 5.45
N VAL A 63 -20.09 -1.95 5.58
CA VAL A 63 -19.00 -1.64 4.65
C VAL A 63 -17.69 -2.00 5.33
N GLN A 64 -16.94 -2.92 4.73
CA GLN A 64 -15.60 -3.27 5.18
C GLN A 64 -14.57 -2.64 4.26
N THR A 65 -13.76 -1.73 4.81
CA THR A 65 -12.65 -1.10 4.12
C THR A 65 -11.34 -1.69 4.60
N THR A 66 -10.55 -2.21 3.67
CA THR A 66 -9.20 -2.68 3.97
C THR A 66 -8.19 -1.66 3.48
N THR A 67 -7.34 -1.21 4.40
CA THR A 67 -6.25 -0.28 4.11
C THR A 67 -4.92 -1.00 4.31
N ALA A 68 -3.96 -0.73 3.44
CA ALA A 68 -2.57 -1.17 3.58
C ALA A 68 -1.64 0.04 3.61
N ILE A 69 -0.64 0.03 4.51
CA ILE A 69 0.44 1.01 4.53
C ILE A 69 1.73 0.29 4.17
N LEU A 70 2.38 0.75 3.11
CA LEU A 70 3.58 0.13 2.53
C LEU A 70 4.60 1.18 2.08
N PRO A 71 5.88 0.82 1.91
CA PRO A 71 6.89 1.72 1.38
C PRO A 71 6.47 2.29 0.01
N ALA A 72 6.73 3.56 -0.23
CA ALA A 72 6.42 4.18 -1.50
C ALA A 72 7.15 3.48 -2.65
N THR A 73 6.42 3.18 -3.72
CA THR A 73 6.96 2.58 -4.93
C THR A 73 7.16 3.64 -6.01
N GLU A 74 8.13 3.42 -6.88
CA GLU A 74 8.41 4.30 -8.04
C GLU A 74 7.29 4.26 -9.10
N ARG A 75 6.43 3.24 -9.05
CA ARG A 75 5.30 3.03 -9.96
C ARG A 75 3.97 3.36 -9.27
N SER A 76 2.98 3.76 -10.06
CA SER A 76 1.60 3.86 -9.59
C SER A 76 1.13 2.49 -9.10
N LEU A 77 0.48 2.46 -7.94
CA LEU A 77 -0.13 1.27 -7.40
C LEU A 77 -1.58 1.08 -7.85
N ILE A 78 -2.22 2.11 -8.40
CA ILE A 78 -3.61 2.03 -8.86
C ILE A 78 -3.69 1.00 -9.99
N GLY A 79 -4.58 0.01 -9.82
CA GLY A 79 -4.73 -1.10 -10.77
C GLY A 79 -3.75 -2.26 -10.58
N ALA A 80 -2.77 -2.14 -9.68
CA ALA A 80 -1.99 -3.29 -9.21
C ALA A 80 -2.82 -4.14 -8.21
N SER A 81 -2.40 -5.39 -8.02
CA SER A 81 -2.96 -6.27 -6.99
C SER A 81 -1.99 -6.39 -5.83
N LEU A 82 -2.51 -6.37 -4.60
CA LEU A 82 -1.77 -6.67 -3.38
C LEU A 82 -2.23 -8.02 -2.84
N THR A 83 -1.27 -8.92 -2.61
CA THR A 83 -1.51 -10.23 -2.01
C THR A 83 -0.76 -10.33 -0.70
N VAL A 84 -1.51 -10.35 0.40
CA VAL A 84 -0.95 -10.57 1.74
C VAL A 84 -0.87 -12.07 2.00
N LYS A 85 0.19 -12.55 2.65
CA LYS A 85 0.37 -13.98 2.93
C LYS A 85 -0.87 -14.60 3.59
N GLY A 86 -1.41 -15.65 2.99
CA GLY A 86 -2.61 -16.34 3.48
C GLY A 86 -3.94 -15.67 3.15
N SER A 87 -3.94 -14.63 2.31
CA SER A 87 -5.14 -13.93 1.82
C SER A 87 -5.26 -14.01 0.30
N LEU A 88 -6.48 -13.80 -0.21
CA LEU A 88 -6.71 -13.65 -1.64
C LEU A 88 -6.11 -12.33 -2.17
N PRO A 89 -5.65 -12.28 -3.43
CA PRO A 89 -5.23 -11.03 -4.06
C PRO A 89 -6.36 -10.02 -4.10
N ARG A 90 -6.08 -8.76 -3.76
CA ARG A 90 -7.05 -7.66 -3.83
C ARG A 90 -6.53 -6.52 -4.69
N LYS A 91 -7.42 -5.85 -5.39
CA LYS A 91 -7.02 -4.72 -6.25
C LYS A 91 -6.80 -3.47 -5.42
N ILE A 92 -5.79 -2.70 -5.77
CA ILE A 92 -5.54 -1.39 -5.20
C ILE A 92 -6.45 -0.38 -5.90
N ALA A 93 -7.43 0.13 -5.16
CA ALA A 93 -8.41 1.09 -5.66
C ALA A 93 -7.90 2.54 -5.56
N THR A 94 -7.23 2.86 -4.46
CA THR A 94 -6.65 4.20 -4.22
C THR A 94 -5.24 4.08 -3.68
N SER A 95 -4.42 5.10 -3.94
CA SER A 95 -3.07 5.23 -3.41
C SER A 95 -2.81 6.69 -3.07
N GLU A 96 -2.40 6.94 -1.82
CA GLU A 96 -2.10 8.26 -1.28
C GLU A 96 -0.73 8.23 -0.61
N ASN A 97 0.08 9.26 -0.85
CA ASN A 97 1.37 9.41 -0.19
C ASN A 97 1.16 10.05 1.18
N ILE A 98 1.53 9.34 2.26
CA ILE A 98 1.23 9.74 3.64
C ILE A 98 2.47 10.23 4.42
N GLY A 99 3.60 10.44 3.73
CA GLY A 99 4.74 11.18 4.28
C GLY A 99 6.14 10.66 3.93
N GLY A 100 7.12 11.53 4.18
CA GLY A 100 8.59 11.43 4.24
C GLY A 100 9.12 12.77 4.82
N SER A 101 10.26 12.95 5.50
CA SER A 101 11.49 12.17 5.76
C SER A 101 12.03 12.48 7.18
N ALA A 102 12.69 11.48 7.76
CA ALA A 102 13.94 11.67 8.52
C ALA A 102 15.01 10.65 8.09
N ASP A 103 14.60 9.51 7.51
CA ASP A 103 15.47 8.44 7.00
C ASP A 103 15.23 8.15 5.50
N ASP A 104 14.77 9.13 4.70
CA ASP A 104 14.45 9.00 3.25
C ASP A 104 13.40 7.94 2.84
N ALA A 105 12.75 7.28 3.80
CA ALA A 105 11.64 6.38 3.52
C ALA A 105 10.33 7.16 3.33
N ALA A 106 9.78 7.14 2.11
CA ALA A 106 8.42 7.57 1.82
C ALA A 106 7.43 6.40 1.99
N PHE A 107 6.20 6.68 2.44
CA PHE A 107 5.15 5.67 2.64
C PHE A 107 3.88 5.99 1.86
N GLN A 108 3.20 4.95 1.41
CA GLN A 108 1.91 5.05 0.73
C GLN A 108 0.84 4.29 1.51
N LYS A 109 -0.32 4.93 1.62
CA LYS A 109 -1.57 4.32 2.07
C LYS A 109 -2.36 3.91 0.84
N VAL A 110 -2.81 2.66 0.80
CA VAL A 110 -3.65 2.15 -0.28
C VAL A 110 -4.93 1.55 0.27
N THR A 111 -6.03 1.73 -0.44
CA THR A 111 -7.29 1.04 -0.13
C THR A 111 -7.48 -0.12 -1.10
N LEU A 112 -7.88 -1.27 -0.55
CA LEU A 112 -8.07 -2.52 -1.29
C LEU A 112 -9.55 -2.79 -1.50
N THR A 113 -9.90 -3.24 -2.71
CA THR A 113 -11.22 -3.77 -3.08
C THR A 113 -11.12 -5.27 -3.28
#